data_AF-A0AAU8HKV9-F1
#
_entry.id   AF-A0AAU8HKV9-F1
#
_cell.length_a   1.000
_cell.length_b   1.000
_cell.length_c   1.000
_cell.angle_alpha   90.00
_cell.angle_beta   90.00
_cell.angle_gamma   90.00
#
_symmetry.space_group_name_H-M   'P 1'
#
loop_
_entity.id
_entity.type
_entity.pdbx_description
1 polymer ?
#
loop_
_entity_poly.entity_id
_entity_poly.type
_entity_poly.pdbx_seq_one_letter_code
_entity_poly.pdbx_strand_id
1 'polypeptide(L)'
;MSTGEDPFANHDDVTARPHFALAVRGYDKRQVDRHVEHLDAELARVTLDRDRAYGQVRELTVQMQGLQTEVTELRERPAQVDRASFRDLGPMVDQILALAEKQAAAITDGATQHATDVREQAEQTLVAAQEQATRTLRELDEELSARRTEHDRAHEEQRAAAQAELTGIRELAEKLRADGQAAHERAQQEAKRIAEQSTQQVEQARSASEALVKAARTQIQQEVQATRAKAQQELAQWQTAMARELEERRAAAEQELAERATGAERDIAALVAEAQQYATEVRERADEQTAAHTEQLTALQQEIRERQEALAELRTELETAGQQLARLQQDAAAVEQEGAELEQRLLQVRRDLAAETNRLEEARRAGDSAEQHAKEVRARVQREAKRVADLAAAAVMAAAAGGVETAEYPQVANRPAGDRPRPGTPEPERPAAEPAAVEPAGIEPAAAAPAPVSAPPAPERYERPALDRPFVRRTAAEVVEASPSEVPASA
;
A
#
# COMPACT_ATOMS: atom_id res chain seq x y z
N MET A 1 -119.16 27.28 73.34
CA MET A 1 -118.92 26.30 72.26
C MET A 1 -118.32 27.02 71.05
N SER A 2 -116.99 27.06 70.97
CA SER A 2 -116.20 27.26 69.74
C SER A 2 -114.75 27.15 70.16
N THR A 3 -114.17 25.95 70.06
CA THR A 3 -112.73 25.76 70.18
C THR A 3 -112.10 26.22 68.88
N GLY A 4 -111.56 27.45 68.87
CA GLY A 4 -110.57 27.81 67.86
C GLY A 4 -109.36 26.92 68.08
N GLU A 5 -109.06 26.05 67.13
CA GLU A 5 -107.84 25.26 67.12
C GLU A 5 -106.66 26.23 66.98
N ASP A 6 -105.65 26.13 67.86
CA ASP A 6 -104.43 26.93 67.75
C ASP A 6 -103.63 26.47 66.51
N PRO A 7 -103.53 27.28 65.43
CA PRO A 7 -102.84 26.85 64.22
C PRO A 7 -101.30 26.90 64.36
N PHE A 8 -100.82 27.27 65.56
CA PHE A 8 -99.41 27.43 65.91
C PHE A 8 -99.07 26.71 67.22
N ALA A 9 -99.56 25.49 67.40
CA ALA A 9 -99.08 24.61 68.47
C ALA A 9 -97.57 24.35 68.28
N ASN A 10 -96.77 24.53 69.35
CA ASN A 10 -95.32 24.33 69.30
C ASN A 10 -94.96 22.92 68.81
N HIS A 11 -94.39 22.86 67.61
CA HIS A 11 -93.68 21.67 67.15
C HIS A 11 -92.23 21.79 67.64
N ASP A 12 -92.00 21.54 68.93
CA ASP A 12 -90.67 21.46 69.56
C ASP A 12 -89.88 20.21 69.12
N ASP A 13 -89.94 19.90 67.82
CA ASP A 13 -89.26 18.79 67.18
C ASP A 13 -87.99 19.30 66.49
N VAL A 14 -86.90 19.32 67.27
CA VAL A 14 -85.56 19.77 66.83
C VAL A 14 -85.06 18.97 65.61
N THR A 15 -85.66 17.81 65.31
CA THR A 15 -85.35 17.02 64.11
C THR A 15 -85.95 17.59 62.82
N ALA A 16 -86.94 18.48 62.91
CA ALA A 16 -87.73 18.98 61.79
C ALA A 16 -87.22 20.30 61.16
N ARG A 17 -85.99 20.76 61.45
CA ARG A 17 -85.42 21.96 60.80
C ARG A 17 -85.45 21.79 59.26
N PRO A 18 -86.05 22.72 58.48
CA PRO A 18 -86.23 22.56 57.05
C PRO A 18 -84.90 22.62 56.29
N HIS A 19 -84.56 21.54 55.58
CA HIS A 19 -83.31 21.42 54.85
C HIS A 19 -83.45 21.98 53.43
N PHE A 20 -82.84 23.14 53.17
CA PHE A 20 -82.83 23.77 51.84
C PHE A 20 -81.90 23.03 50.86
N ALA A 21 -82.34 22.87 49.61
CA ALA A 21 -81.53 22.28 48.54
C ALA A 21 -80.39 23.23 48.12
N LEU A 22 -79.16 22.69 48.01
CA LEU A 22 -77.98 23.45 47.61
C LEU A 22 -77.88 23.59 46.09
N ALA A 23 -77.69 24.82 45.60
CA ALA A 23 -77.53 25.15 44.19
C ALA A 23 -76.15 25.76 43.90
N VAL A 24 -75.67 25.62 42.65
CA VAL A 24 -74.32 26.05 42.20
C VAL A 24 -74.08 27.56 42.38
N ARG A 25 -75.15 28.36 42.47
CA ARG A 25 -75.14 29.71 43.03
C ARG A 25 -76.34 29.83 43.99
N GLY A 26 -76.07 30.24 45.22
CA GLY A 26 -77.06 30.37 46.30
C GLY A 26 -76.49 31.21 47.44
N TYR A 27 -77.29 31.41 48.50
CA TYR A 27 -76.89 32.16 49.68
C TYR A 27 -75.85 31.39 50.52
N ASP A 28 -74.97 32.11 51.23
CA ASP A 28 -74.05 31.49 52.18
C ASP A 28 -74.85 30.84 53.32
N LYS A 29 -74.74 29.52 53.46
CA LYS A 29 -75.34 28.75 54.55
C LYS A 29 -75.03 29.37 55.91
N ARG A 30 -73.79 29.82 56.17
CA ARG A 30 -73.42 30.42 57.46
C ARG A 30 -74.09 31.77 57.71
N GLN A 31 -74.61 32.46 56.69
CA GLN A 31 -75.42 33.66 56.85
C GLN A 31 -76.89 33.31 57.06
N VAL A 32 -77.41 32.30 56.33
CA VAL A 32 -78.78 31.80 56.50
C VAL A 32 -79.00 31.20 57.89
N ASP A 33 -78.12 30.30 58.34
CA ASP A 33 -78.22 29.63 59.65
C ASP A 33 -78.34 30.66 60.79
N ARG A 34 -77.46 31.68 60.81
CA ARG A 34 -77.51 32.79 61.79
C ARG A 34 -78.75 33.66 61.69
N HIS A 35 -79.32 33.83 60.50
CA HIS A 35 -80.55 34.61 60.33
C HIS A 35 -81.78 33.82 60.79
N VAL A 36 -81.82 32.51 60.55
CA VAL A 36 -82.84 31.61 61.09
C VAL A 36 -82.78 31.60 62.62
N GLU A 37 -81.59 31.47 63.22
CA GLU A 37 -81.41 31.50 64.69
C GLU A 37 -81.83 32.84 65.31
N HIS A 38 -81.67 33.96 64.59
CA HIS A 38 -82.19 35.26 65.01
C HIS A 38 -83.73 35.31 64.95
N LEU A 39 -84.35 34.79 63.90
CA LEU A 39 -85.81 34.73 63.74
C LEU A 39 -86.46 33.75 64.74
N ASP A 40 -85.82 32.60 65.00
CA ASP A 40 -86.22 31.64 66.05
C ASP A 40 -86.30 32.35 67.42
N ALA A 41 -85.29 33.16 67.75
CA ALA A 41 -85.24 33.92 69.00
C ALA A 41 -86.27 35.06 69.07
N GLU A 42 -86.55 35.76 67.96
CA GLU A 42 -87.61 36.76 67.90
C GLU A 42 -89.00 36.13 68.03
N LEU A 43 -89.25 35.00 67.36
CA LEU A 43 -90.50 34.26 67.45
C LEU A 43 -90.76 33.75 68.88
N ALA A 44 -89.74 33.20 69.54
CA ALA A 44 -89.83 32.79 70.95
C ALA A 44 -90.19 33.96 71.87
N ARG A 45 -89.59 35.14 71.67
CA ARG A 45 -89.93 36.36 72.42
C ARG A 45 -91.37 36.81 72.16
N VAL A 46 -91.79 36.91 70.91
CA VAL A 46 -93.16 37.34 70.54
C VAL A 46 -94.21 36.38 71.10
N THR A 47 -93.93 35.08 71.11
CA THR A 47 -94.80 34.05 71.71
C THR A 47 -94.92 34.25 73.22
N LEU A 48 -93.82 34.50 73.91
CA LEU A 48 -93.81 34.74 75.36
C LEU A 48 -94.50 36.06 75.76
N ASP A 49 -94.36 37.12 74.95
CA ASP A 49 -95.06 38.39 75.16
C ASP A 49 -96.57 38.30 74.80
N ARG A 50 -96.94 37.48 73.80
CA ARG A 50 -98.33 37.10 73.50
C ARG A 50 -98.98 36.38 74.71
N ASP A 51 -98.29 35.41 75.28
CA ASP A 51 -98.83 34.58 76.36
C ASP A 51 -99.01 35.38 77.67
N ARG A 52 -98.10 36.34 77.94
CA ARG A 52 -98.28 37.36 78.99
C ARG A 52 -99.56 38.18 78.80
N ALA A 53 -99.81 38.67 77.58
CA ALA A 53 -101.00 39.45 77.27
C ALA A 53 -102.30 38.64 77.45
N TYR A 54 -102.32 37.36 77.02
CA TYR A 54 -103.46 36.48 77.30
C TYR A 54 -103.67 36.21 78.79
N GLY A 55 -102.59 36.16 79.60
CA GLY A 55 -102.68 36.12 81.06
C GLY A 55 -103.43 37.33 81.64
N GLN A 56 -103.01 38.54 81.25
CA GLN A 56 -103.62 39.80 81.68
C GLN A 56 -105.11 39.90 81.29
N VAL A 57 -105.47 39.49 80.07
CA VAL A 57 -106.87 39.46 79.61
C VAL A 57 -107.72 38.51 80.45
N ARG A 58 -107.19 37.34 80.84
CA ARG A 58 -107.90 36.40 81.74
C ARG A 58 -108.09 36.99 83.14
N GLU A 59 -107.07 37.65 83.69
CA GLU A 59 -107.15 38.28 85.02
C GLU A 59 -108.19 39.41 85.05
N LEU A 60 -108.16 40.33 84.08
CA LEU A 60 -109.15 41.40 83.94
C LEU A 60 -110.58 40.86 83.77
N THR A 61 -110.74 39.72 83.10
CA THR A 61 -112.05 39.06 82.96
C THR A 61 -112.60 38.57 84.31
N VAL A 62 -111.75 38.07 85.21
CA VAL A 62 -112.15 37.65 86.56
C VAL A 62 -112.50 38.87 87.43
N GLN A 63 -111.69 39.93 87.39
CA GLN A 63 -111.96 41.18 88.12
C GLN A 63 -113.30 41.81 87.70
N MET A 64 -113.59 41.80 86.40
CA MET A 64 -114.85 42.32 85.83
C MET A 64 -116.08 41.51 86.26
N GLN A 65 -115.95 40.20 86.48
CA GLN A 65 -117.01 39.36 87.06
C GLN A 65 -117.24 39.67 88.54
N GLY A 66 -116.17 39.85 89.34
CA GLY A 66 -116.26 40.19 90.76
C GLY A 66 -117.04 41.50 91.02
N LEU A 67 -116.72 42.55 90.27
CA LEU A 67 -117.40 43.84 90.36
C LEU A 67 -118.90 43.77 89.98
N GLN A 68 -119.29 42.86 89.08
CA GLN A 68 -120.71 42.66 88.76
C GLN A 68 -121.49 42.10 89.96
N THR A 69 -120.92 41.15 90.70
CA THR A 69 -121.53 40.60 91.93
C THR A 69 -121.72 41.65 93.02
N GLU A 70 -120.73 42.51 93.27
CA GLU A 70 -120.82 43.59 94.27
C GLU A 70 -121.92 44.60 93.92
N VAL A 71 -122.06 44.96 92.64
CA VAL A 71 -123.11 45.87 92.15
C VAL A 71 -124.52 45.26 92.27
N THR A 72 -124.66 43.93 92.24
CA THR A 72 -125.93 43.28 92.60
C THR A 72 -126.19 43.28 94.12
N GLU A 73 -125.20 42.97 94.96
CA GLU A 73 -125.39 42.95 96.43
C GLU A 73 -125.81 44.32 96.98
N LEU A 74 -125.18 45.40 96.51
CA LEU A 74 -125.49 46.77 96.91
C LEU A 74 -126.91 47.22 96.51
N ARG A 75 -127.59 46.53 95.58
CA ARG A 75 -128.96 46.85 95.16
C ARG A 75 -130.04 46.21 96.03
N GLU A 76 -129.73 45.21 96.86
CA GLU A 76 -130.73 44.50 97.67
C GLU A 76 -130.93 45.07 99.09
N ARG A 77 -130.29 46.20 99.43
CA ARG A 77 -130.38 46.85 100.76
C ARG A 77 -131.21 48.15 100.79
N PRO A 78 -132.52 48.09 101.05
CA PRO A 78 -133.31 49.25 101.44
C PRO A 78 -133.13 49.57 102.95
N ALA A 79 -133.07 50.86 103.30
CA ALA A 79 -132.95 51.32 104.69
C ALA A 79 -134.27 51.94 105.19
N GLN A 80 -134.63 51.66 106.45
CA GLN A 80 -135.74 52.28 107.18
C GLN A 80 -135.19 53.11 108.35
N VAL A 81 -135.80 54.28 108.61
CA VAL A 81 -135.53 55.09 109.81
C VAL A 81 -136.85 55.62 110.34
N ASP A 82 -137.16 55.30 111.58
CA ASP A 82 -138.40 55.69 112.26
C ASP A 82 -138.23 57.02 113.02
N ARG A 83 -139.32 57.76 113.28
CA ARG A 83 -139.30 59.06 113.98
C ARG A 83 -140.39 59.14 115.06
N ALA A 84 -140.01 58.80 116.30
CA ALA A 84 -140.85 59.01 117.47
C ALA A 84 -141.02 60.50 117.82
N SER A 85 -142.19 60.89 118.34
CA SER A 85 -142.58 62.28 118.56
C SER A 85 -142.23 62.82 119.96
N PHE A 86 -141.52 63.94 120.03
CA PHE A 86 -141.18 64.66 121.26
C PHE A 86 -142.15 65.85 121.48
N ARG A 87 -143.21 65.69 122.29
CA ARG A 87 -144.26 66.72 122.44
C ARG A 87 -144.21 67.53 123.75
N ASP A 88 -143.75 66.95 124.85
CA ASP A 88 -143.76 67.59 126.18
C ASP A 88 -142.40 68.15 126.60
N LEU A 89 -141.56 68.52 125.63
CA LEU A 89 -140.14 68.82 125.85
C LEU A 89 -139.74 70.29 125.72
N GLY A 90 -140.58 71.18 125.18
CA GLY A 90 -140.28 72.58 124.78
C GLY A 90 -138.97 73.19 125.33
N PRO A 91 -138.92 73.66 126.60
CA PRO A 91 -137.74 74.34 127.15
C PRO A 91 -136.47 73.46 127.24
N MET A 92 -136.65 72.15 127.41
CA MET A 92 -135.56 71.18 127.44
C MET A 92 -135.14 70.76 126.03
N VAL A 93 -136.06 70.77 125.04
CA VAL A 93 -135.71 70.61 123.63
C VAL A 93 -134.97 71.84 123.11
N ASP A 94 -135.31 73.07 123.52
CA ASP A 94 -134.52 74.25 123.19
C ASP A 94 -133.10 74.16 123.78
N GLN A 95 -132.96 73.65 125.02
CA GLN A 95 -131.64 73.37 125.61
C GLN A 95 -130.89 72.22 124.93
N ILE A 96 -131.58 71.13 124.56
CA ILE A 96 -130.98 70.00 123.83
C ILE A 96 -130.60 70.41 122.41
N LEU A 97 -131.38 71.28 121.74
CA LEU A 97 -131.06 71.84 120.43
C LEU A 97 -129.88 72.80 120.52
N ALA A 98 -129.82 73.70 121.51
CA ALA A 98 -128.66 74.57 121.71
C ALA A 98 -127.38 73.77 122.07
N LEU A 99 -127.52 72.68 122.84
CA LEU A 99 -126.42 71.76 123.12
C LEU A 99 -126.02 70.93 121.88
N ALA A 100 -126.99 70.45 121.10
CA ALA A 100 -126.77 69.69 119.87
C ALA A 100 -126.23 70.56 118.73
N GLU A 101 -126.60 71.84 118.65
CA GLU A 101 -126.04 72.84 117.75
C GLU A 101 -124.59 73.15 118.16
N LYS A 102 -124.32 73.33 119.45
CA LYS A 102 -122.95 73.49 119.96
C LYS A 102 -122.10 72.22 119.76
N GLN A 103 -122.68 71.03 119.89
CA GLN A 103 -122.01 69.76 119.60
C GLN A 103 -121.81 69.55 118.09
N ALA A 104 -122.79 69.90 117.25
CA ALA A 104 -122.68 69.85 115.81
C ALA A 104 -121.60 70.83 115.32
N ALA A 105 -121.57 72.06 115.84
CA ALA A 105 -120.50 73.02 115.61
C ALA A 105 -119.14 72.43 116.01
N ALA A 106 -118.98 71.89 117.22
CA ALA A 106 -117.74 71.24 117.65
C ALA A 106 -117.34 70.02 116.78
N ILE A 107 -118.31 69.27 116.26
CA ILE A 107 -118.08 68.16 115.33
C ILE A 107 -117.68 68.67 113.95
N THR A 108 -118.29 69.75 113.43
CA THR A 108 -117.90 70.34 112.14
C THR A 108 -116.57 71.08 112.23
N ASP A 109 -116.27 71.73 113.34
CA ASP A 109 -114.98 72.38 113.61
C ASP A 109 -113.89 71.30 113.71
N GLY A 110 -114.11 70.24 114.48
CA GLY A 110 -113.17 69.11 114.57
C GLY A 110 -113.02 68.33 113.26
N ALA A 111 -114.08 68.16 112.48
CA ALA A 111 -114.03 67.49 111.18
C ALA A 111 -113.39 68.36 110.09
N THR A 112 -113.56 69.69 110.15
CA THR A 112 -112.87 70.61 109.23
C THR A 112 -111.38 70.76 109.59
N GLN A 113 -111.03 70.79 110.88
CA GLN A 113 -109.64 70.70 111.35
C GLN A 113 -108.98 69.40 110.90
N HIS A 114 -109.60 68.24 111.15
CA HIS A 114 -109.09 66.96 110.65
C HIS A 114 -109.00 66.92 109.10
N ALA A 115 -109.91 67.59 108.39
CA ALA A 115 -109.86 67.69 106.94
C ALA A 115 -108.78 68.65 106.43
N THR A 116 -108.39 69.69 107.18
CA THR A 116 -107.20 70.50 106.88
C THR A 116 -105.92 69.73 107.22
N ASP A 117 -105.83 69.10 108.39
CA ASP A 117 -104.65 68.33 108.82
C ASP A 117 -104.30 67.21 107.82
N VAL A 118 -105.30 66.46 107.35
CA VAL A 118 -105.10 65.40 106.34
C VAL A 118 -104.76 65.98 104.97
N ARG A 119 -105.27 67.16 104.59
CA ARG A 119 -104.87 67.84 103.35
C ARG A 119 -103.44 68.33 103.42
N GLU A 120 -103.04 68.99 104.51
CA GLU A 120 -101.66 69.43 104.72
C GLU A 120 -100.68 68.26 104.73
N GLN A 121 -101.04 67.12 105.34
CA GLN A 121 -100.24 65.90 105.28
C GLN A 121 -100.17 65.31 103.86
N ALA A 122 -101.28 65.31 103.10
CA ALA A 122 -101.31 64.86 101.71
C ALA A 122 -100.48 65.78 100.79
N GLU A 123 -100.54 67.08 100.99
CA GLU A 123 -99.74 68.07 100.25
C GLU A 123 -98.25 67.98 100.60
N GLN A 124 -97.90 67.85 101.90
CA GLN A 124 -96.52 67.62 102.35
C GLN A 124 -95.94 66.32 101.77
N THR A 125 -96.69 65.22 101.78
CA THR A 125 -96.22 63.94 101.21
C THR A 125 -96.13 63.97 99.68
N LEU A 126 -97.04 64.68 99.00
CA LEU A 126 -96.97 64.91 97.55
C LEU A 126 -95.76 65.77 97.16
N VAL A 127 -95.48 66.86 97.89
CA VAL A 127 -94.28 67.69 97.68
C VAL A 127 -93.01 66.89 97.97
N ALA A 128 -92.96 66.13 99.07
CA ALA A 128 -91.82 65.27 99.38
C ALA A 128 -91.58 64.20 98.29
N ALA A 129 -92.63 63.59 97.75
CA ALA A 129 -92.53 62.63 96.64
C ALA A 129 -92.06 63.30 95.33
N GLN A 130 -92.51 64.52 95.04
CA GLN A 130 -92.05 65.30 93.88
C GLN A 130 -90.58 65.75 94.04
N GLU A 131 -90.17 66.15 95.24
CA GLU A 131 -88.76 66.42 95.54
C GLU A 131 -87.90 65.16 95.40
N GLN A 132 -88.34 64.01 95.90
CA GLN A 132 -87.65 62.73 95.73
C GLN A 132 -87.53 62.35 94.24
N ALA A 133 -88.62 62.44 93.47
CA ALA A 133 -88.61 62.14 92.04
C ALA A 133 -87.70 63.11 91.24
N THR A 134 -87.66 64.40 91.59
CA THR A 134 -86.75 65.35 90.93
C THR A 134 -85.29 65.25 91.41
N ARG A 135 -85.02 64.60 92.54
CA ARG A 135 -83.65 64.22 92.96
C ARG A 135 -83.19 62.99 92.20
N THR A 136 -83.98 61.91 92.20
CA THR A 136 -83.60 60.65 91.50
C THR A 136 -83.51 60.83 89.99
N LEU A 137 -84.33 61.69 89.36
CA LEU A 137 -84.16 62.04 87.95
C LEU A 137 -82.83 62.75 87.67
N ARG A 138 -82.38 63.68 88.55
CA ARG A 138 -81.07 64.33 88.41
C ARG A 138 -79.93 63.34 88.62
N GLU A 139 -80.01 62.50 89.65
CA GLU A 139 -79.02 61.45 89.92
C GLU A 139 -78.88 60.49 88.73
N LEU A 140 -80.00 60.11 88.09
CA LEU A 140 -80.00 59.27 86.88
C LEU A 140 -79.48 60.02 85.64
N ASP A 141 -79.82 61.28 85.43
CA ASP A 141 -79.26 62.10 84.33
C ASP A 141 -77.76 62.32 84.50
N GLU A 142 -77.29 62.53 85.73
CA GLU A 142 -75.87 62.64 86.08
C GLU A 142 -75.15 61.31 85.82
N GLU A 143 -75.68 60.17 86.29
CA GLU A 143 -75.15 58.83 85.97
C GLU A 143 -75.11 58.56 84.45
N LEU A 144 -76.18 58.88 83.72
CA LEU A 144 -76.24 58.69 82.27
C LEU A 144 -75.25 59.60 81.54
N SER A 145 -75.02 60.81 82.03
CA SER A 145 -73.99 61.71 81.49
C SER A 145 -72.57 61.19 81.76
N ALA A 146 -72.31 60.70 82.97
CA ALA A 146 -71.03 60.10 83.36
C ALA A 146 -70.71 58.89 82.48
N ARG A 147 -71.61 57.91 82.40
CA ARG A 147 -71.46 56.71 81.57
C ARG A 147 -71.27 57.04 80.09
N ARG A 148 -71.94 58.08 79.56
CA ARG A 148 -71.68 58.57 78.19
C ARG A 148 -70.23 59.05 78.04
N THR A 149 -69.74 59.92 78.93
CA THR A 149 -68.34 60.39 78.86
C THR A 149 -67.32 59.27 79.07
N GLU A 150 -67.64 58.23 79.84
CA GLU A 150 -66.80 57.05 80.00
C GLU A 150 -66.76 56.19 78.73
N HIS A 151 -67.92 55.96 78.08
CA HIS A 151 -67.98 55.28 76.79
C HIS A 151 -67.28 56.07 75.67
N ASP A 152 -67.47 57.39 75.61
CA ASP A 152 -66.81 58.25 74.63
C ASP A 152 -65.28 58.21 74.81
N ARG A 153 -64.77 58.36 76.04
CA ARG A 153 -63.34 58.19 76.36
C ARG A 153 -62.82 56.81 75.98
N ALA A 154 -63.52 55.73 76.37
CA ALA A 154 -63.11 54.37 76.04
C ALA A 154 -63.07 54.12 74.52
N HIS A 155 -63.98 54.73 73.75
CA HIS A 155 -63.96 54.67 72.29
C HIS A 155 -62.86 55.55 71.67
N GLU A 156 -62.52 56.70 72.27
CA GLU A 156 -61.37 57.51 71.84
C GLU A 156 -60.04 56.80 72.13
N GLU A 157 -59.88 56.18 73.32
CA GLU A 157 -58.74 55.36 73.68
C GLU A 157 -58.59 54.14 72.76
N GLN A 158 -59.68 53.41 72.48
CA GLN A 158 -59.68 52.30 71.51
C GLN A 158 -59.29 52.77 70.09
N ARG A 159 -59.78 53.94 69.65
CA ARG A 159 -59.41 54.52 68.35
C ARG A 159 -57.96 54.96 68.31
N ALA A 160 -57.45 55.57 69.39
CA ALA A 160 -56.05 55.98 69.49
C ALA A 160 -55.10 54.78 69.51
N ALA A 161 -55.42 53.72 70.26
CA ALA A 161 -54.67 52.47 70.28
C ALA A 161 -54.66 51.81 68.89
N ALA A 162 -55.82 51.64 68.25
CA ALA A 162 -55.91 51.06 66.90
C ALA A 162 -55.18 51.92 65.84
N GLN A 163 -55.18 53.25 65.97
CA GLN A 163 -54.38 54.12 65.10
C GLN A 163 -52.88 53.96 65.35
N ALA A 164 -52.44 53.86 66.61
CA ALA A 164 -51.04 53.62 66.97
C ALA A 164 -50.53 52.27 66.44
N GLU A 165 -51.31 51.21 66.59
CA GLU A 165 -51.02 49.89 66.01
C GLU A 165 -50.94 49.95 64.48
N LEU A 166 -51.89 50.61 63.81
CA LEU A 166 -51.85 50.79 62.36
C LEU A 166 -50.64 51.61 61.89
N THR A 167 -50.17 52.60 62.65
CA THR A 167 -48.92 53.30 62.34
C THR A 167 -47.69 52.40 62.55
N GLY A 168 -47.62 51.64 63.63
CA GLY A 168 -46.52 50.68 63.87
C GLY A 168 -46.44 49.58 62.81
N ILE A 169 -47.58 49.03 62.39
CA ILE A 169 -47.67 48.04 61.30
C ILE A 169 -47.22 48.66 59.96
N ARG A 170 -47.60 49.91 59.66
CA ARG A 170 -47.13 50.62 58.46
C ARG A 170 -45.62 50.84 58.48
N GLU A 171 -45.08 51.36 59.58
CA GLU A 171 -43.64 51.54 59.76
C GLU A 171 -42.86 50.23 59.60
N LEU A 172 -43.33 49.12 60.18
CA LEU A 172 -42.69 47.82 60.03
C LEU A 172 -42.78 47.30 58.59
N ALA A 173 -43.90 47.50 57.91
CA ALA A 173 -44.07 47.14 56.50
C ALA A 173 -43.28 48.05 55.53
N GLU A 174 -42.94 49.27 55.93
CA GLU A 174 -42.06 50.17 55.17
C GLU A 174 -40.58 49.81 55.40
N LYS A 175 -40.17 49.56 56.65
CA LYS A 175 -38.82 49.07 57.00
C LYS A 175 -38.53 47.75 56.27
N LEU A 176 -39.43 46.78 56.33
CA LEU A 176 -39.30 45.49 55.63
C LEU A 176 -39.22 45.64 54.09
N ARG A 177 -39.92 46.64 53.50
CA ARG A 177 -39.79 46.95 52.07
C ARG A 177 -38.43 47.57 51.75
N ALA A 178 -37.96 48.51 52.56
CA ALA A 178 -36.67 49.15 52.37
C ALA A 178 -35.51 48.15 52.52
N ASP A 179 -35.56 47.29 53.55
CA ASP A 179 -34.60 46.20 53.75
C ASP A 179 -34.63 45.20 52.58
N GLY A 180 -35.83 44.82 52.12
CA GLY A 180 -36.00 43.94 50.95
C GLY A 180 -35.47 44.55 49.64
N GLN A 181 -35.68 45.86 49.43
CA GLN A 181 -35.11 46.60 48.30
C GLN A 181 -33.59 46.69 48.39
N ALA A 182 -33.03 47.05 49.55
CA ALA A 182 -31.59 47.11 49.77
C ALA A 182 -30.92 45.73 49.61
N ALA A 183 -31.55 44.65 50.06
CA ALA A 183 -31.09 43.28 49.84
C ALA A 183 -31.13 42.90 48.35
N HIS A 184 -32.20 43.28 47.63
CA HIS A 184 -32.32 43.04 46.19
C HIS A 184 -31.27 43.82 45.38
N GLU A 185 -31.01 45.08 45.73
CA GLU A 185 -29.98 45.90 45.09
C GLU A 185 -28.57 45.34 45.32
N ARG A 186 -28.25 44.90 46.55
CA ARG A 186 -26.99 44.19 46.84
C ARG A 186 -26.86 42.92 46.01
N ALA A 187 -27.90 42.08 45.96
CA ALA A 187 -27.91 40.87 45.14
C ALA A 187 -27.73 41.18 43.64
N GLN A 188 -28.32 42.26 43.12
CA GLN A 188 -28.07 42.71 41.74
C GLN A 188 -26.62 43.18 41.53
N GLN A 189 -26.03 43.92 42.48
CA GLN A 189 -24.66 44.42 42.39
C GLN A 189 -23.64 43.26 42.47
N GLU A 190 -23.87 42.29 43.34
CA GLU A 190 -23.07 41.06 43.44
C GLU A 190 -23.21 40.20 42.19
N ALA A 191 -24.42 40.01 41.65
CA ALA A 191 -24.63 39.30 40.40
C ALA A 191 -23.93 39.97 39.21
N LYS A 192 -23.98 41.31 39.12
CA LYS A 192 -23.24 42.09 38.11
C LYS A 192 -21.73 41.91 38.27
N ARG A 193 -21.20 42.06 39.49
CA ARG A 193 -19.78 41.85 39.79
C ARG A 193 -19.29 40.44 39.43
N ILE A 194 -20.09 39.40 39.72
CA ILE A 194 -19.77 38.00 39.38
C ILE A 194 -19.83 37.78 37.85
N ALA A 195 -20.79 38.38 37.15
CA ALA A 195 -20.86 38.35 35.69
C ALA A 195 -19.67 39.08 35.03
N GLU A 196 -19.26 40.24 35.54
CA GLU A 196 -18.07 40.98 35.10
C GLU A 196 -16.80 40.16 35.36
N GLN A 197 -16.63 39.61 36.57
CA GLN A 197 -15.46 38.79 36.94
C GLN A 197 -15.37 37.49 36.12
N SER A 198 -16.48 36.80 35.87
CA SER A 198 -16.49 35.59 35.03
C SER A 198 -16.26 35.92 33.56
N THR A 199 -16.78 37.05 33.05
CA THR A 199 -16.45 37.54 31.70
C THR A 199 -14.95 37.82 31.56
N GLN A 200 -14.36 38.54 32.52
CA GLN A 200 -12.92 38.83 32.54
C GLN A 200 -12.08 37.55 32.63
N GLN A 201 -12.49 36.56 33.43
CA GLN A 201 -11.80 35.26 33.49
C GLN A 201 -11.88 34.48 32.18
N VAL A 202 -13.02 34.50 31.49
CA VAL A 202 -13.19 33.88 30.16
C VAL A 202 -12.34 34.60 29.11
N GLU A 203 -12.28 35.93 29.12
CA GLU A 203 -11.42 36.72 28.23
C GLU A 203 -9.92 36.50 28.50
N GLN A 204 -9.51 36.39 29.75
CA GLN A 204 -8.13 36.05 30.15
C GLN A 204 -7.77 34.62 29.73
N ALA A 205 -8.61 33.63 30.03
CA ALA A 205 -8.40 32.24 29.63
C ALA A 205 -8.37 32.09 28.10
N ARG A 206 -9.23 32.81 27.37
CA ARG A 206 -9.25 32.84 25.91
C ARG A 206 -7.98 33.49 25.35
N SER A 207 -7.60 34.67 25.83
CA SER A 207 -6.42 35.38 25.32
C SER A 207 -5.11 34.63 25.62
N ALA A 208 -5.01 33.99 26.79
CA ALA A 208 -3.92 33.07 27.12
C ALA A 208 -3.91 31.84 26.18
N SER A 209 -5.08 31.23 25.91
CA SER A 209 -5.19 30.09 24.98
C SER A 209 -4.82 30.48 23.54
N GLU A 210 -5.29 31.64 23.07
CA GLU A 210 -4.91 32.17 21.75
C GLU A 210 -3.41 32.51 21.68
N ALA A 211 -2.80 33.00 22.77
CA ALA A 211 -1.37 33.25 22.84
C ALA A 211 -0.55 31.94 22.80
N LEU A 212 -0.97 30.91 23.54
CA LEU A 212 -0.36 29.58 23.51
C LEU A 212 -0.45 28.93 22.12
N VAL A 213 -1.61 29.02 21.45
CA VAL A 213 -1.79 28.52 20.08
C VAL A 213 -0.93 29.29 19.08
N LYS A 214 -0.81 30.62 19.23
CA LYS A 214 0.10 31.44 18.40
C LYS A 214 1.57 31.04 18.63
N ALA A 215 1.99 30.89 19.89
CA ALA A 215 3.35 30.49 20.27
C ALA A 215 3.71 29.08 19.74
N ALA A 216 2.84 28.09 19.97
CA ALA A 216 3.02 26.73 19.47
C ALA A 216 3.08 26.69 17.94
N ARG A 217 2.23 27.47 17.24
CA ARG A 217 2.30 27.60 15.78
C ARG A 217 3.64 28.19 15.33
N THR A 218 4.15 29.24 15.99
CA THR A 218 5.46 29.81 15.64
C THR A 218 6.62 28.85 15.93
N GLN A 219 6.55 28.08 17.03
CA GLN A 219 7.55 27.06 17.35
C GLN A 219 7.55 25.95 16.30
N ILE A 220 6.39 25.37 15.96
CA ILE A 220 6.27 24.33 14.91
C ILE A 220 6.76 24.89 13.56
N GLN A 221 6.48 26.15 13.23
CA GLN A 221 7.03 26.78 12.02
C GLN A 221 8.56 26.90 12.06
N GLN A 222 9.16 27.26 13.20
CA GLN A 222 10.62 27.31 13.36
C GLN A 222 11.25 25.91 13.28
N GLU A 223 10.65 24.90 13.92
CA GLU A 223 11.12 23.50 13.88
C GLU A 223 11.02 22.89 12.48
N VAL A 224 9.93 23.18 11.74
CA VAL A 224 9.77 22.77 10.32
C VAL A 224 10.80 23.46 9.41
N GLN A 225 11.11 24.74 9.63
CA GLN A 225 12.17 25.41 8.85
C GLN A 225 13.57 24.90 9.23
N ALA A 226 13.82 24.61 10.52
CA ALA A 226 15.09 24.06 10.98
C ALA A 226 15.33 22.63 10.48
N THR A 227 14.31 21.77 10.51
CA THR A 227 14.39 20.41 9.93
C THR A 227 14.53 20.46 8.40
N ARG A 228 13.83 21.36 7.71
CA ARG A 228 14.03 21.59 6.28
C ARG A 228 15.44 22.05 5.96
N ALA A 229 16.01 22.99 6.72
CA ALA A 229 17.37 23.47 6.54
C ALA A 229 18.41 22.35 6.77
N LYS A 230 18.23 21.52 7.81
CA LYS A 230 19.07 20.33 8.05
C LYS A 230 18.98 19.33 6.90
N ALA A 231 17.79 18.96 6.46
CA ALA A 231 17.60 18.04 5.33
C ALA A 231 18.20 18.60 4.01
N GLN A 232 18.17 19.92 3.80
CA GLN A 232 18.85 20.56 2.68
C GLN A 232 20.38 20.53 2.80
N GLN A 233 20.93 20.68 4.02
CA GLN A 233 22.36 20.52 4.28
C GLN A 233 22.82 19.07 4.11
N GLU A 234 22.06 18.10 4.63
CA GLU A 234 22.31 16.66 4.48
C GLU A 234 22.25 16.23 3.00
N LEU A 235 21.26 16.72 2.24
CA LEU A 235 21.16 16.48 0.80
C LEU A 235 22.33 17.10 0.02
N ALA A 236 22.75 18.32 0.37
CA ALA A 236 23.91 18.96 -0.25
C ALA A 236 25.22 18.22 0.08
N GLN A 237 25.40 17.78 1.34
CA GLN A 237 26.53 16.96 1.75
C GLN A 237 26.55 15.64 0.97
N TRP A 238 25.42 14.93 0.89
CA TRP A 238 25.29 13.70 0.10
C TRP A 238 25.59 13.93 -1.38
N GLN A 239 25.10 15.02 -1.99
CA GLN A 239 25.44 15.38 -3.37
C GLN A 239 26.95 15.62 -3.54
N THR A 240 27.62 16.31 -2.61
CA THR A 240 29.08 16.50 -2.68
C THR A 240 29.88 15.22 -2.42
N ALA A 241 29.37 14.30 -1.59
CA ALA A 241 29.97 12.99 -1.36
C ALA A 241 29.83 12.10 -2.60
N MET A 242 28.64 11.99 -3.17
CA MET A 242 28.40 11.26 -4.42
C MET A 242 29.19 11.83 -5.59
N ALA A 243 29.35 13.15 -5.68
CA ALA A 243 30.18 13.77 -6.71
C ALA A 243 31.66 13.39 -6.56
N ARG A 244 32.18 13.29 -5.33
CA ARG A 244 33.54 12.80 -5.07
C ARG A 244 33.67 11.32 -5.39
N GLU A 245 32.76 10.47 -4.91
CA GLU A 245 32.79 9.03 -5.24
C GLU A 245 32.72 8.76 -6.75
N LEU A 246 31.95 9.55 -7.50
CA LEU A 246 31.89 9.44 -8.96
C LEU A 246 33.20 9.88 -9.62
N GLU A 247 33.84 10.94 -9.13
CA GLU A 247 35.11 11.42 -9.67
C GLU A 247 36.29 10.52 -9.29
N GLU A 248 36.31 9.97 -8.07
CA GLU A 248 37.25 8.95 -7.62
C GLU A 248 37.14 7.67 -8.45
N ARG A 249 35.90 7.20 -8.72
CA ARG A 249 35.67 6.05 -9.62
C ARG A 249 36.03 6.33 -11.07
N ARG A 250 35.84 7.57 -11.56
CA ARG A 250 36.31 7.99 -12.90
C ARG A 250 37.83 7.99 -12.97
N ALA A 251 38.51 8.65 -12.03
CA ALA A 251 39.96 8.69 -11.98
C ALA A 251 40.58 7.28 -11.86
N ALA A 252 39.98 6.39 -11.07
CA ALA A 252 40.39 4.99 -11.00
C ALA A 252 40.17 4.23 -12.33
N ALA A 253 39.03 4.43 -13.00
CA ALA A 253 38.76 3.82 -14.31
C ALA A 253 39.68 4.38 -15.42
N GLU A 254 39.99 5.68 -15.39
CA GLU A 254 40.95 6.32 -16.29
C GLU A 254 42.38 5.81 -16.03
N GLN A 255 42.75 5.57 -14.77
CA GLN A 255 44.01 4.91 -14.41
C GLN A 255 44.05 3.46 -14.91
N GLU A 256 43.02 2.63 -14.67
CA GLU A 256 42.94 1.28 -15.24
C GLU A 256 43.03 1.27 -16.77
N LEU A 257 42.40 2.24 -17.45
CA LEU A 257 42.46 2.36 -18.91
C LEU A 257 43.84 2.81 -19.40
N ALA A 258 44.51 3.73 -18.70
CA ALA A 258 45.88 4.13 -19.00
C ALA A 258 46.89 2.99 -18.73
N GLU A 259 46.73 2.24 -17.64
CA GLU A 259 47.53 1.05 -17.35
C GLU A 259 47.34 -0.01 -18.43
N ARG A 260 46.09 -0.33 -18.81
CA ARG A 260 45.80 -1.26 -19.92
C ARG A 260 46.32 -0.76 -21.26
N ALA A 261 46.26 0.54 -21.54
CA ALA A 261 46.82 1.13 -22.75
C ALA A 261 48.35 0.96 -22.79
N THR A 262 49.07 1.35 -21.72
CA THR A 262 50.53 1.14 -21.68
C THR A 262 50.91 -0.34 -21.64
N GLY A 263 50.04 -1.22 -21.13
CA GLY A 263 50.18 -2.68 -21.24
C GLY A 263 50.14 -3.12 -22.70
N ALA A 264 49.04 -2.82 -23.40
CA ALA A 264 48.87 -3.14 -24.80
C ALA A 264 49.94 -2.50 -25.71
N GLU A 265 50.42 -1.29 -25.41
CA GLU A 265 51.56 -0.67 -26.11
C GLU A 265 52.86 -1.45 -25.93
N ARG A 266 53.14 -1.97 -24.73
CA ARG A 266 54.30 -2.86 -24.47
C ARG A 266 54.13 -4.20 -25.18
N ASP A 267 52.94 -4.79 -25.15
CA ASP A 267 52.65 -6.07 -25.79
C ASP A 267 52.76 -5.95 -27.33
N ILE A 268 52.24 -4.86 -27.92
CA ILE A 268 52.41 -4.54 -29.34
C ILE A 268 53.88 -4.29 -29.67
N ALA A 269 54.63 -3.56 -28.83
CA ALA A 269 56.06 -3.34 -29.05
C ALA A 269 56.87 -4.65 -28.97
N ALA A 270 56.51 -5.57 -28.07
CA ALA A 270 57.10 -6.90 -27.98
C ALA A 270 56.78 -7.73 -29.22
N LEU A 271 55.50 -7.83 -29.62
CA LEU A 271 55.09 -8.55 -30.84
C LEU A 271 55.72 -7.96 -32.11
N VAL A 272 55.93 -6.64 -32.18
CA VAL A 272 56.65 -6.00 -33.29
C VAL A 272 58.15 -6.32 -33.25
N ALA A 273 58.77 -6.41 -32.07
CA ALA A 273 60.16 -6.83 -31.93
C ALA A 273 60.34 -8.32 -32.29
N GLU A 274 59.44 -9.20 -31.86
CA GLU A 274 59.40 -10.62 -32.24
C GLU A 274 59.16 -10.79 -33.74
N ALA A 275 58.23 -10.03 -34.33
CA ALA A 275 58.00 -10.04 -35.78
C ALA A 275 59.19 -9.50 -36.57
N GLN A 276 59.94 -8.53 -36.03
CA GLN A 276 61.19 -8.05 -36.61
C GLN A 276 62.30 -9.12 -36.54
N GLN A 277 62.45 -9.79 -35.39
CA GLN A 277 63.39 -10.91 -35.20
C GLN A 277 63.07 -12.07 -36.14
N TYR A 278 61.80 -12.45 -36.25
CA TYR A 278 61.35 -13.48 -37.19
C TYR A 278 61.55 -13.05 -38.65
N ALA A 279 61.33 -11.78 -38.99
CA ALA A 279 61.61 -11.25 -40.32
C ALA A 279 63.12 -11.18 -40.64
N THR A 280 64.00 -10.98 -39.66
CA THR A 280 65.45 -11.13 -39.85
C THR A 280 65.84 -12.60 -39.99
N GLU A 281 65.34 -13.50 -39.14
CA GLU A 281 65.62 -14.94 -39.27
C GLU A 281 65.13 -15.53 -40.60
N VAL A 282 63.97 -15.10 -41.11
CA VAL A 282 63.44 -15.55 -42.40
C VAL A 282 64.25 -14.97 -43.57
N ARG A 283 64.78 -13.75 -43.44
CA ARG A 283 65.74 -13.21 -44.41
C ARG A 283 67.06 -13.95 -44.37
N GLU A 284 67.65 -14.15 -43.20
CA GLU A 284 68.90 -14.90 -43.02
C GLU A 284 68.77 -16.32 -43.59
N ARG A 285 67.68 -17.05 -43.31
CA ARG A 285 67.42 -18.37 -43.91
C ARG A 285 67.19 -18.32 -45.42
N ALA A 286 66.57 -17.26 -45.94
CA ALA A 286 66.37 -17.08 -47.39
C ALA A 286 67.67 -16.70 -48.10
N ASP A 287 68.53 -15.91 -47.47
CA ASP A 287 69.85 -15.52 -47.95
C ASP A 287 70.83 -16.71 -47.87
N GLU A 288 70.78 -17.53 -46.81
CA GLU A 288 71.45 -18.83 -46.70
C GLU A 288 71.02 -19.80 -47.80
N GLN A 289 69.71 -19.97 -48.04
CA GLN A 289 69.19 -20.81 -49.12
C GLN A 289 69.58 -20.25 -50.49
N THR A 290 69.56 -18.93 -50.68
CA THR A 290 70.00 -18.29 -51.93
C THR A 290 71.49 -18.50 -52.15
N ALA A 291 72.32 -18.33 -51.11
CA ALA A 291 73.75 -18.61 -51.16
C ALA A 291 74.01 -20.08 -51.54
N ALA A 292 73.42 -21.04 -50.82
CA ALA A 292 73.54 -22.47 -51.11
C ALA A 292 73.06 -22.83 -52.52
N HIS A 293 71.98 -22.23 -53.02
CA HIS A 293 71.54 -22.42 -54.39
C HIS A 293 72.48 -21.78 -55.43
N THR A 294 73.09 -20.62 -55.14
CA THR A 294 74.13 -20.06 -56.02
C THR A 294 75.40 -20.91 -56.03
N GLU A 295 75.83 -21.45 -54.88
CA GLU A 295 76.94 -22.39 -54.80
C GLU A 295 76.65 -23.66 -55.62
N GLN A 296 75.48 -24.28 -55.43
CA GLN A 296 75.01 -25.41 -56.23
C GLN A 296 74.99 -25.11 -57.74
N LEU A 297 74.52 -23.92 -58.15
CA LEU A 297 74.53 -23.49 -59.54
C LEU A 297 75.96 -23.27 -60.07
N THR A 298 76.88 -22.74 -59.27
CA THR A 298 78.29 -22.61 -59.70
C THR A 298 79.00 -23.96 -59.81
N ALA A 299 78.72 -24.91 -58.92
CA ALA A 299 79.24 -26.28 -59.01
C ALA A 299 78.70 -27.01 -60.25
N LEU A 300 77.39 -26.90 -60.53
CA LEU A 300 76.80 -27.44 -61.77
C LEU A 300 77.36 -26.76 -63.03
N GLN A 301 77.64 -25.45 -62.99
CA GLN A 301 78.31 -24.77 -64.11
C GLN A 301 79.77 -25.22 -64.31
N GLN A 302 80.48 -25.62 -63.24
CA GLN A 302 81.81 -26.23 -63.33
C GLN A 302 81.73 -27.64 -63.94
N GLU A 303 80.87 -28.52 -63.42
CA GLU A 303 80.66 -29.87 -63.96
C GLU A 303 80.22 -29.85 -65.44
N ILE A 304 79.40 -28.87 -65.84
CA ILE A 304 79.01 -28.67 -67.24
C ILE A 304 80.20 -28.26 -68.11
N ARG A 305 81.13 -27.44 -67.62
CA ARG A 305 82.37 -27.07 -68.35
C ARG A 305 83.30 -28.27 -68.48
N GLU A 306 83.57 -28.98 -67.38
CA GLU A 306 84.40 -30.19 -67.37
C GLU A 306 83.86 -31.24 -68.36
N ARG A 307 82.55 -31.44 -68.40
CA ARG A 307 81.91 -32.33 -69.40
C ARG A 307 81.95 -31.79 -70.83
N GLN A 308 81.93 -30.47 -71.04
CA GLN A 308 82.10 -29.88 -72.38
C GLN A 308 83.55 -30.00 -72.87
N GLU A 309 84.53 -29.86 -71.98
CA GLU A 309 85.96 -30.05 -72.27
C GLU A 309 86.26 -31.53 -72.59
N ALA A 310 85.81 -32.47 -71.75
CA ALA A 310 85.93 -33.91 -72.03
C ALA A 310 85.21 -34.34 -73.32
N LEU A 311 84.07 -33.72 -73.67
CA LEU A 311 83.38 -33.94 -74.95
C LEU A 311 84.12 -33.31 -76.16
N ALA A 312 84.96 -32.30 -75.94
CA ALA A 312 85.83 -31.75 -76.98
C ALA A 312 87.04 -32.67 -77.21
N GLU A 313 87.68 -33.16 -76.14
CA GLU A 313 88.77 -34.13 -76.19
C GLU A 313 88.33 -35.41 -76.93
N LEU A 314 87.23 -36.05 -76.51
CA LEU A 314 86.64 -37.22 -77.17
C LEU A 314 86.31 -37.00 -78.67
N ARG A 315 85.97 -35.76 -79.07
CA ARG A 315 85.77 -35.42 -80.49
C ARG A 315 87.10 -35.38 -81.25
N THR A 316 88.15 -34.81 -80.68
CA THR A 316 89.49 -34.82 -81.31
C THR A 316 90.09 -36.22 -81.39
N GLU A 317 89.81 -37.10 -80.42
CA GLU A 317 90.17 -38.52 -80.48
C GLU A 317 89.42 -39.23 -81.62
N LEU A 318 88.11 -38.99 -81.77
CA LEU A 318 87.31 -39.52 -82.89
C LEU A 318 87.77 -39.02 -84.26
N GLU A 319 88.10 -37.73 -84.39
CA GLU A 319 88.61 -37.16 -85.64
C GLU A 319 89.99 -37.72 -86.01
N THR A 320 90.90 -37.87 -85.03
CA THR A 320 92.23 -38.45 -85.28
C THR A 320 92.15 -39.95 -85.59
N ALA A 321 91.28 -40.72 -84.93
CA ALA A 321 90.99 -42.11 -85.28
C ALA A 321 90.41 -42.24 -86.70
N GLY A 322 89.48 -41.36 -87.09
CA GLY A 322 88.93 -41.31 -88.44
C GLY A 322 89.99 -41.02 -89.52
N GLN A 323 90.90 -40.08 -89.25
CA GLN A 323 92.02 -39.78 -90.15
C GLN A 323 93.02 -40.94 -90.28
N GLN A 324 93.26 -41.71 -89.22
CA GLN A 324 94.10 -42.91 -89.28
C GLN A 324 93.46 -44.00 -90.13
N LEU A 325 92.15 -44.24 -89.95
CA LEU A 325 91.41 -45.27 -90.69
C LEU A 325 91.30 -44.95 -92.19
N ALA A 326 91.16 -43.67 -92.55
CA ALA A 326 91.18 -43.22 -93.95
C ALA A 326 92.54 -43.44 -94.64
N ARG A 327 93.66 -43.29 -93.92
CA ARG A 327 95.01 -43.60 -94.47
C ARG A 327 95.18 -45.09 -94.73
N LEU A 328 94.83 -45.94 -93.77
CA LEU A 328 94.92 -47.40 -93.93
C LEU A 328 94.09 -47.92 -95.12
N GLN A 329 92.95 -47.28 -95.43
CA GLN A 329 92.16 -47.61 -96.62
C GLN A 329 92.83 -47.18 -97.94
N GLN A 330 93.57 -46.07 -97.95
CA GLN A 330 94.36 -45.64 -99.12
C GLN A 330 95.58 -46.54 -99.34
N ASP A 331 96.29 -46.90 -98.27
CA ASP A 331 97.43 -47.82 -98.32
C ASP A 331 97.01 -49.22 -98.83
N ALA A 332 95.87 -49.74 -98.34
CA ALA A 332 95.32 -51.02 -98.80
C ALA A 332 94.96 -51.00 -100.31
N ALA A 333 94.32 -49.92 -100.79
CA ALA A 333 93.93 -49.77 -102.19
C ALA A 333 95.14 -49.68 -103.14
N ALA A 334 96.29 -49.17 -102.66
CA ALA A 334 97.54 -49.19 -103.43
C ALA A 334 98.12 -50.62 -103.55
N VAL A 335 98.17 -51.36 -102.45
CA VAL A 335 98.67 -52.75 -102.42
C VAL A 335 97.83 -53.69 -103.30
N GLU A 336 96.50 -53.51 -103.35
CA GLU A 336 95.64 -54.29 -104.25
C GLU A 336 95.94 -54.03 -105.74
N GLN A 337 96.29 -52.79 -106.12
CA GLN A 337 96.66 -52.44 -107.49
C GLN A 337 98.02 -53.02 -107.89
N GLU A 338 99.02 -52.95 -107.01
CA GLU A 338 100.33 -53.59 -107.24
C GLU A 338 100.21 -55.12 -107.37
N GLY A 339 99.34 -55.76 -106.58
CA GLY A 339 99.01 -57.18 -106.71
C GLY A 339 98.44 -57.54 -108.09
N ALA A 340 97.47 -56.76 -108.59
CA ALA A 340 96.85 -56.99 -109.89
C ALA A 340 97.84 -56.85 -111.07
N GLU A 341 98.79 -55.91 -111.01
CA GLU A 341 99.85 -55.81 -112.02
C GLU A 341 100.79 -57.02 -112.02
N LEU A 342 101.15 -57.53 -110.83
CA LEU A 342 102.03 -58.69 -110.69
C LEU A 342 101.39 -59.98 -111.21
N GLU A 343 100.08 -60.19 -110.98
CA GLU A 343 99.36 -61.33 -111.54
C GLU A 343 99.30 -61.29 -113.08
N GLN A 344 99.06 -60.12 -113.68
CA GLN A 344 99.09 -59.97 -115.14
C GLN A 344 100.47 -60.27 -115.73
N ARG A 345 101.55 -59.79 -115.09
CA ARG A 345 102.94 -60.11 -115.49
C ARG A 345 103.22 -61.61 -115.38
N LEU A 346 102.75 -62.29 -114.33
CA LEU A 346 102.87 -63.75 -114.17
C LEU A 346 102.12 -64.54 -115.23
N LEU A 347 100.90 -64.10 -115.60
CA LEU A 347 100.11 -64.73 -116.67
C LEU A 347 100.76 -64.56 -118.05
N GLN A 348 101.42 -63.43 -118.30
CA GLN A 348 102.15 -63.20 -119.55
C GLN A 348 103.37 -64.11 -119.64
N VAL A 349 104.25 -64.10 -118.64
CA VAL A 349 105.47 -64.95 -118.59
C VAL A 349 105.13 -66.44 -118.71
N ARG A 350 104.01 -66.91 -118.15
CA ARG A 350 103.54 -68.30 -118.30
C ARG A 350 103.15 -68.67 -119.74
N ARG A 351 102.63 -67.73 -120.54
CA ARG A 351 102.31 -67.96 -121.97
C ARG A 351 103.58 -68.01 -122.81
N ASP A 352 104.50 -67.09 -122.57
CA ASP A 352 105.77 -67.02 -123.30
C ASP A 352 106.64 -68.26 -123.02
N LEU A 353 106.70 -68.71 -121.75
CA LEU A 353 107.36 -69.95 -121.37
C LEU A 353 106.74 -71.18 -122.06
N ALA A 354 105.41 -71.24 -122.16
CA ALA A 354 104.72 -72.34 -122.84
C ALA A 354 104.96 -72.36 -124.37
N ALA A 355 105.15 -71.20 -124.99
CA ALA A 355 105.55 -71.12 -126.40
C ALA A 355 107.00 -71.63 -126.60
N GLU A 356 107.92 -71.23 -125.73
CA GLU A 356 109.32 -71.68 -125.79
C GLU A 356 109.48 -73.17 -125.46
N THR A 357 108.73 -73.74 -124.51
CA THR A 357 108.82 -75.19 -124.24
C THR A 357 108.41 -76.04 -125.44
N ASN A 358 107.42 -75.60 -126.23
CA ASN A 358 107.03 -76.31 -127.45
C ASN A 358 108.14 -76.24 -128.53
N ARG A 359 108.74 -75.06 -128.73
CA ARG A 359 109.92 -74.90 -129.62
C ARG A 359 111.09 -75.78 -129.18
N LEU A 360 111.34 -75.87 -127.88
CA LEU A 360 112.39 -76.71 -127.30
C LEU A 360 112.10 -78.21 -127.42
N GLU A 361 110.84 -78.64 -127.37
CA GLU A 361 110.45 -80.03 -127.64
C GLU A 361 110.57 -80.41 -129.11
N GLU A 362 110.22 -79.52 -130.04
CA GLU A 362 110.43 -79.75 -131.48
C GLU A 362 111.93 -79.81 -131.81
N ALA A 363 112.73 -78.92 -131.25
CA ALA A 363 114.20 -78.95 -131.37
C ALA A 363 114.81 -80.22 -130.74
N ARG A 364 114.30 -80.69 -129.60
CA ARG A 364 114.75 -81.96 -128.97
C ARG A 364 114.38 -83.18 -129.80
N ARG A 365 113.16 -83.27 -130.34
CA ARG A 365 112.77 -84.39 -131.23
C ARG A 365 113.64 -84.47 -132.48
N ALA A 366 114.10 -83.34 -133.02
CA ALA A 366 115.13 -83.33 -134.07
C ALA A 366 116.51 -83.79 -133.54
N GLY A 367 116.94 -83.29 -132.38
CA GLY A 367 118.21 -83.66 -131.74
C GLY A 367 118.34 -85.14 -131.38
N ASP A 368 117.30 -85.75 -130.79
CA ASP A 368 117.29 -87.15 -130.36
C ASP A 368 117.49 -88.12 -131.55
N SER A 369 116.98 -87.76 -132.73
CA SER A 369 117.19 -88.55 -133.96
C SER A 369 118.64 -88.54 -134.43
N ALA A 370 119.33 -87.39 -134.31
CA ALA A 370 120.76 -87.28 -134.59
C ALA A 370 121.62 -87.96 -133.51
N GLU A 371 121.19 -87.92 -132.24
CA GLU A 371 121.93 -88.55 -131.14
C GLU A 371 121.86 -90.08 -131.19
N GLN A 372 120.79 -90.66 -131.74
CA GLN A 372 120.69 -92.10 -132.00
C GLN A 372 121.76 -92.57 -133.00
N HIS A 373 121.93 -91.87 -134.13
CA HIS A 373 123.03 -92.15 -135.06
C HIS A 373 124.41 -91.94 -134.42
N ALA A 374 124.60 -90.90 -133.60
CA ALA A 374 125.85 -90.70 -132.86
C ALA A 374 126.15 -91.82 -131.84
N LYS A 375 125.11 -92.38 -131.21
CA LYS A 375 125.21 -93.49 -130.26
C LYS A 375 125.53 -94.81 -130.93
N GLU A 376 124.96 -95.13 -132.10
CA GLU A 376 125.35 -96.33 -132.86
C GLU A 376 126.82 -96.30 -133.29
N VAL A 377 127.31 -95.14 -133.79
CA VAL A 377 128.73 -94.96 -134.16
C VAL A 377 129.65 -95.10 -132.94
N ARG A 378 129.37 -94.40 -131.83
CA ARG A 378 130.18 -94.51 -130.60
C ARG A 378 130.16 -95.93 -130.02
N ALA A 379 129.01 -96.60 -130.01
CA ALA A 379 128.87 -97.92 -129.42
C ALA A 379 129.50 -99.06 -130.25
N ARG A 380 129.85 -98.83 -131.52
CA ARG A 380 130.65 -99.79 -132.31
C ARG A 380 132.15 -99.57 -132.11
N VAL A 381 132.62 -98.32 -132.18
CA VAL A 381 134.03 -97.93 -131.88
C VAL A 381 134.45 -98.36 -130.47
N GLN A 382 133.59 -98.18 -129.45
CA GLN A 382 133.88 -98.62 -128.08
C GLN A 382 133.92 -100.17 -127.93
N ARG A 383 133.24 -100.92 -128.80
CA ARG A 383 133.28 -102.40 -128.84
C ARG A 383 134.50 -102.96 -129.59
N GLU A 384 135.31 -102.11 -130.20
CA GLU A 384 136.65 -102.44 -130.68
C GLU A 384 137.69 -102.05 -129.63
N ALA A 385 137.60 -100.84 -129.07
CA ALA A 385 138.49 -100.37 -128.01
C ALA A 385 138.56 -101.34 -126.79
N LYS A 386 137.40 -101.84 -126.33
CA LYS A 386 137.36 -102.80 -125.20
C LYS A 386 137.79 -104.22 -125.59
N ARG A 387 137.72 -104.61 -126.87
CA ARG A 387 138.27 -105.90 -127.36
C ARG A 387 139.81 -105.92 -127.37
N VAL A 388 140.46 -104.76 -127.45
CA VAL A 388 141.94 -104.65 -127.41
C VAL A 388 142.47 -104.48 -125.99
N ALA A 389 141.78 -103.72 -125.13
CA ALA A 389 142.20 -103.52 -123.74
C ALA A 389 142.12 -104.84 -122.92
N ASP A 390 140.93 -105.46 -122.86
CA ASP A 390 140.71 -106.58 -121.94
C ASP A 390 141.18 -107.92 -122.50
N LEU A 391 141.54 -108.04 -123.79
CA LEU A 391 142.25 -109.22 -124.29
C LEU A 391 143.76 -109.17 -123.99
N ALA A 392 144.32 -108.00 -123.64
CA ALA A 392 145.66 -107.91 -123.07
C ALA A 392 145.71 -108.27 -121.56
N ALA A 393 144.58 -108.17 -120.86
CA ALA A 393 144.48 -108.48 -119.42
C ALA A 393 143.85 -109.86 -119.13
N ALA A 394 142.71 -110.19 -119.75
CA ALA A 394 141.98 -111.45 -119.51
C ALA A 394 142.46 -112.64 -120.37
N ALA A 395 143.37 -112.42 -121.33
CA ALA A 395 144.21 -113.50 -121.88
C ALA A 395 145.43 -113.83 -120.98
N VAL A 396 145.56 -113.16 -119.82
CA VAL A 396 146.42 -113.59 -118.71
C VAL A 396 145.58 -114.11 -117.54
N MET A 397 144.45 -113.46 -117.21
CA MET A 397 143.53 -113.91 -116.16
C MET A 397 142.12 -114.21 -116.68
N ALA A 398 141.96 -115.46 -117.13
CA ALA A 398 140.81 -116.37 -117.09
C ALA A 398 139.36 -115.82 -116.92
N ALA A 399 138.36 -116.30 -117.65
CA ALA A 399 138.33 -117.21 -118.82
C ALA A 399 136.91 -117.19 -119.45
N ALA A 400 136.77 -117.65 -120.71
CA ALA A 400 135.53 -117.72 -121.51
C ALA A 400 134.91 -116.32 -121.85
N ALA A 401 134.91 -115.88 -123.11
CA ALA A 401 133.93 -116.17 -124.18
C ALA A 401 132.55 -115.47 -123.98
N GLY A 402 131.97 -114.77 -124.96
CA GLY A 402 132.46 -114.41 -126.31
C GLY A 402 131.33 -113.90 -127.23
N GLY A 403 131.65 -113.06 -128.25
CA GLY A 403 130.68 -112.52 -129.25
C GLY A 403 130.13 -111.11 -128.92
N VAL A 404 130.03 -110.10 -129.80
CA VAL A 404 129.59 -109.89 -131.23
C VAL A 404 128.06 -109.73 -131.39
N GLU A 405 127.50 -108.52 -131.60
CA GLU A 405 127.17 -107.79 -132.88
C GLU A 405 125.74 -108.15 -133.41
N THR A 406 124.89 -107.32 -134.09
CA THR A 406 125.04 -106.02 -134.82
C THR A 406 123.67 -105.27 -135.07
N ALA A 407 123.67 -103.91 -135.25
CA ALA A 407 122.84 -103.02 -136.15
C ALA A 407 121.29 -102.67 -136.00
N GLU A 408 120.92 -101.34 -135.84
CA GLU A 408 119.94 -100.45 -136.63
C GLU A 408 118.33 -100.15 -136.28
N TYR A 409 117.85 -99.09 -135.44
CA TYR A 409 116.53 -98.14 -135.35
C TYR A 409 115.45 -97.78 -134.05
N PRO A 410 114.21 -97.02 -134.01
CA PRO A 410 113.58 -96.01 -132.90
C PRO A 410 111.96 -95.68 -132.52
N GLN A 411 111.44 -94.69 -131.59
CA GLN A 411 110.05 -93.82 -131.44
C GLN A 411 109.07 -93.54 -130.09
N VAL A 412 108.17 -92.45 -129.84
CA VAL A 412 107.06 -92.13 -128.69
C VAL A 412 106.02 -90.82 -128.60
N ALA A 413 104.88 -90.61 -127.73
CA ALA A 413 103.88 -89.36 -127.49
C ALA A 413 102.73 -89.18 -126.26
N ASN A 414 101.97 -88.01 -125.92
CA ASN A 414 100.78 -87.79 -124.85
C ASN A 414 99.79 -86.43 -124.64
N ARG A 415 98.73 -86.23 -123.68
CA ARG A 415 97.64 -85.05 -123.43
C ARG A 415 96.74 -84.75 -122.03
N PRO A 416 95.87 -83.63 -121.75
CA PRO A 416 95.14 -83.10 -120.42
C PRO A 416 93.62 -82.38 -120.26
N ALA A 417 93.02 -81.81 -119.08
CA ALA A 417 91.59 -81.14 -118.77
C ALA A 417 91.15 -80.23 -117.42
N GLY A 418 89.88 -79.65 -117.10
CA GLY A 418 89.34 -78.81 -115.83
C GLY A 418 87.80 -78.18 -115.57
N ASP A 419 87.31 -77.48 -114.41
CA ASP A 419 85.86 -76.92 -113.95
C ASP A 419 85.66 -75.92 -112.61
N ARG A 420 84.62 -75.27 -111.83
CA ARG A 420 83.08 -74.85 -111.59
C ARG A 420 82.58 -73.83 -110.33
N PRO A 421 81.32 -73.14 -110.12
CA PRO A 421 80.84 -72.05 -109.04
C PRO A 421 79.31 -71.87 -108.31
N ARG A 422 78.88 -70.85 -107.38
CA ARG A 422 77.49 -70.60 -106.59
C ARG A 422 77.01 -69.23 -105.69
N PRO A 423 75.69 -68.83 -105.24
CA PRO A 423 75.12 -67.52 -104.47
C PRO A 423 73.93 -67.41 -103.27
N GLY A 424 73.25 -66.25 -102.77
CA GLY A 424 72.11 -66.02 -101.65
C GLY A 424 71.34 -64.57 -101.19
N THR A 425 70.30 -64.37 -100.20
CA THR A 425 69.34 -63.12 -99.84
C THR A 425 68.49 -62.81 -98.40
N PRO A 426 67.70 -61.64 -98.04
CA PRO A 426 67.00 -61.12 -96.68
C PRO A 426 65.59 -60.18 -96.48
N GLU A 427 65.00 -59.68 -95.26
CA GLU A 427 63.59 -58.93 -94.93
C GLU A 427 63.14 -58.08 -93.51
N PRO A 428 62.03 -57.16 -93.27
CA PRO A 428 61.61 -56.20 -92.03
C PRO A 428 60.12 -55.50 -91.55
N GLU A 429 59.86 -54.74 -90.35
CA GLU A 429 58.84 -53.55 -89.83
C GLU A 429 57.65 -53.41 -88.61
N ARG A 430 56.91 -52.22 -88.22
CA ARG A 430 56.16 -51.75 -86.85
C ARG A 430 54.88 -50.62 -86.63
N PRO A 431 54.23 -50.23 -85.38
CA PRO A 431 52.96 -49.28 -85.01
C PRO A 431 52.64 -48.39 -83.59
N ALA A 432 51.58 -47.45 -83.31
CA ALA A 432 51.01 -46.75 -81.94
C ALA A 432 49.82 -45.53 -81.77
N ALA A 433 49.04 -45.13 -80.61
CA ALA A 433 48.19 -43.82 -80.17
C ALA A 433 47.14 -43.66 -78.88
N GLU A 434 46.61 -42.45 -78.38
CA GLU A 434 45.50 -42.12 -77.29
C GLU A 434 44.92 -40.59 -77.20
N PRO A 435 44.23 -39.81 -76.21
CA PRO A 435 43.29 -39.83 -74.94
C PRO A 435 42.14 -38.66 -74.67
N ALA A 436 41.36 -38.48 -73.50
CA ALA A 436 40.75 -37.20 -72.77
C ALA A 436 39.31 -37.06 -71.98
N ALA A 437 39.25 -36.40 -70.75
CA ALA A 437 38.32 -35.39 -70.00
C ALA A 437 36.78 -35.46 -69.52
N VAL A 438 36.42 -34.65 -68.44
CA VAL A 438 35.11 -33.97 -67.97
C VAL A 438 34.32 -34.45 -66.67
N GLU A 439 33.55 -33.54 -65.99
CA GLU A 439 33.01 -33.58 -64.57
C GLU A 439 31.45 -33.23 -64.38
N PRO A 440 30.85 -32.60 -63.29
CA PRO A 440 29.83 -33.24 -62.38
C PRO A 440 28.39 -32.64 -62.21
N ALA A 441 27.53 -33.33 -61.42
CA ALA A 441 26.30 -32.87 -60.70
C ALA A 441 25.85 -33.94 -59.62
N GLY A 442 24.94 -33.76 -58.64
CA GLY A 442 24.19 -32.60 -58.09
C GLY A 442 22.89 -32.99 -57.30
N ILE A 443 22.35 -32.05 -56.46
CA ILE A 443 20.94 -31.94 -55.93
C ILE A 443 20.50 -32.71 -54.62
N GLU A 444 19.83 -31.98 -53.68
CA GLU A 444 19.06 -32.43 -52.47
C GLU A 444 17.52 -32.18 -52.67
N PRO A 445 16.59 -31.99 -51.67
CA PRO A 445 16.47 -32.35 -50.23
C PRO A 445 15.08 -32.96 -49.81
N ALA A 446 14.81 -33.23 -48.52
CA ALA A 446 13.43 -33.37 -47.97
C ALA A 446 13.22 -33.25 -46.43
N ALA A 447 12.39 -32.26 -46.04
CA ALA A 447 11.48 -32.03 -44.88
C ALA A 447 11.33 -32.98 -43.65
N ALA A 448 10.99 -32.40 -42.47
CA ALA A 448 9.80 -32.73 -41.61
C ALA A 448 9.74 -31.96 -40.23
N ALA A 449 8.54 -31.90 -39.61
CA ALA A 449 8.21 -31.47 -38.22
C ALA A 449 7.06 -32.41 -37.68
N PRO A 450 6.56 -32.43 -36.40
CA PRO A 450 6.08 -31.25 -35.60
C PRO A 450 5.96 -31.30 -34.02
N ALA A 451 5.96 -30.12 -33.37
CA ALA A 451 5.07 -29.70 -32.24
C ALA A 451 5.17 -30.39 -30.81
N PRO A 452 4.31 -30.08 -29.77
CA PRO A 452 4.81 -29.37 -28.56
C PRO A 452 4.26 -29.80 -27.14
N VAL A 453 4.90 -29.39 -26.02
CA VAL A 453 4.30 -29.50 -24.65
C VAL A 453 4.81 -28.47 -23.60
N SER A 454 3.94 -28.15 -22.62
CA SER A 454 4.18 -27.75 -21.20
C SER A 454 4.60 -26.32 -20.76
N ALA A 455 3.86 -25.82 -19.75
CA ALA A 455 4.31 -24.93 -18.66
C ALA A 455 4.34 -25.74 -17.33
N PRO A 456 4.78 -25.19 -16.16
CA PRO A 456 3.79 -24.81 -15.11
C PRO A 456 4.27 -23.58 -14.24
N PRO A 457 3.99 -23.39 -12.91
CA PRO A 457 3.45 -22.09 -12.44
C PRO A 457 4.19 -21.42 -11.25
N ALA A 458 3.64 -20.31 -10.73
CA ALA A 458 4.12 -19.60 -9.52
C ALA A 458 3.01 -19.49 -8.42
N PRO A 459 3.35 -19.40 -7.12
CA PRO A 459 2.38 -19.43 -6.01
C PRO A 459 2.20 -18.09 -5.24
N GLU A 460 1.38 -18.16 -4.19
CA GLU A 460 1.16 -17.19 -3.10
C GLU A 460 0.25 -15.98 -3.38
N ARG A 461 -0.56 -15.44 -2.46
CA ARG A 461 -1.24 -15.86 -1.20
C ARG A 461 -1.52 -14.53 -0.47
N TYR A 462 -2.78 -14.14 -0.29
CA TYR A 462 -3.16 -13.15 0.74
C TYR A 462 -4.61 -13.35 1.16
N GLU A 463 -4.81 -14.00 2.30
CA GLU A 463 -6.10 -14.07 2.99
C GLU A 463 -6.22 -12.96 4.04
N ARG A 464 -7.43 -12.42 4.22
CA ARG A 464 -7.75 -11.47 5.29
C ARG A 464 -8.50 -12.17 6.41
N PRO A 465 -8.00 -12.18 7.66
CA PRO A 465 -8.83 -12.42 8.83
C PRO A 465 -9.51 -11.12 9.27
N ALA A 466 -10.84 -11.11 9.35
CA ALA A 466 -11.56 -10.14 10.16
C ALA A 466 -11.65 -10.68 11.60
N LEU A 467 -11.33 -9.85 12.60
CA LEU A 467 -11.45 -10.21 14.01
C LEU A 467 -12.42 -9.26 14.71
N ASP A 468 -13.55 -9.83 15.09
CA ASP A 468 -14.57 -9.18 15.90
C ASP A 468 -14.05 -8.89 17.33
N ARG A 469 -14.59 -7.87 18.00
CA ARG A 469 -14.21 -7.52 19.38
C ARG A 469 -15.44 -7.22 20.23
N PRO A 470 -15.74 -8.02 21.27
CA PRO A 470 -16.90 -7.81 22.12
C PRO A 470 -16.75 -6.56 23.00
N PHE A 471 -17.87 -5.87 23.21
CA PHE A 471 -17.96 -4.59 23.88
C PHE A 471 -18.15 -4.77 25.40
N VAL A 472 -17.13 -4.42 26.21
CA VAL A 472 -17.21 -4.47 27.68
C VAL A 472 -17.26 -3.06 28.26
N ARG A 473 -18.44 -2.63 28.73
CA ARG A 473 -18.59 -1.44 29.59
C ARG A 473 -18.67 -1.87 31.05
N ARG A 474 -17.78 -1.33 31.90
CA ARG A 474 -17.85 -1.47 33.37
C ARG A 474 -17.08 -0.34 34.07
N THR A 475 -17.79 0.64 34.65
CA THR A 475 -17.32 1.56 35.70
C THR A 475 -18.46 2.47 36.15
N ALA A 476 -18.47 2.86 37.44
CA ALA A 476 -19.43 3.74 38.13
C ALA A 476 -20.90 3.23 38.17
N ALA A 477 -21.65 3.38 39.26
CA ALA A 477 -21.39 4.13 40.49
C ALA A 477 -21.46 3.25 41.76
N GLU A 478 -20.70 3.65 42.77
CA GLU A 478 -20.64 3.04 44.10
C GLU A 478 -21.35 3.97 45.08
N VAL A 479 -22.43 3.51 45.70
CA VAL A 479 -23.20 4.29 46.69
C VAL A 479 -23.04 3.62 48.05
N VAL A 480 -22.15 4.18 48.87
CA VAL A 480 -21.96 3.78 50.26
C VAL A 480 -22.76 4.72 51.16
N GLU A 481 -23.94 4.28 51.59
CA GLU A 481 -24.66 4.92 52.68
C GLU A 481 -23.97 4.58 54.02
N ALA A 482 -23.13 5.50 54.51
CA ALA A 482 -22.52 5.39 55.84
C ALA A 482 -22.28 6.78 56.45
N SER A 483 -23.18 7.21 57.33
CA SER A 483 -22.97 8.34 58.25
C SER A 483 -23.95 8.25 59.44
N PRO A 484 -23.51 7.77 60.61
CA PRO A 484 -24.34 7.78 61.82
C PRO A 484 -24.36 9.18 62.44
N SER A 485 -25.53 9.64 62.88
CA SER A 485 -25.67 10.90 63.61
C SER A 485 -25.49 10.66 65.12
N GLU A 486 -24.27 10.83 65.63
CA GLU A 486 -24.05 10.98 67.07
C GLU A 486 -24.53 12.37 67.53
N VAL A 487 -25.31 12.42 68.61
CA VAL A 487 -25.78 13.66 69.24
C VAL A 487 -25.16 13.75 70.64
N PRO A 488 -24.23 14.69 70.88
CA PRO A 488 -23.70 14.94 72.22
C PRO A 488 -24.73 15.72 73.07
N ALA A 489 -24.73 15.47 74.37
CA ALA A 489 -25.71 16.05 75.29
C ALA A 489 -25.37 17.48 75.75
N SER A 490 -26.39 18.22 76.13
CA SER A 490 -26.37 19.28 77.16
C SER A 490 -27.71 19.15 77.92
N ALA A 491 -27.76 19.09 79.25
CA ALA A 491 -27.17 19.98 80.26
C ALA A 491 -27.91 21.32 80.32
#